data_AF-A0A527CWF2-F1
#
_entry.id   AF-A0A527CWF2-F1
#
_cell.length_a   1.000
_cell.length_b   1.000
_cell.length_c   1.000
_cell.angle_alpha   90.00
_cell.angle_beta   90.00
_cell.angle_gamma   90.00
#
_symmetry.space_group_name_H-M   'P 1'
#
loop_
_entity.id
_entity.type
_entity.pdbx_description
1 polymer ?
#
loop_
_entity_poly.entity_id
_entity_poly.type
_entity_poly.pdbx_seq_one_letter_code
_entity_poly.pdbx_strand_id
1 'polypeptide(L)' 'MTEQPRLAEQNATVALPEPFIRWFGEKGWSPRAHQIELLAKAQAGQSVLLIAPTGAGKTLAGFLPSLTELA' A
#
# COMPACT_ATOMS: atom_id res chain seq x y z
N MET A 1 -25.16 4.22 19.11
CA MET A 1 -24.22 3.10 18.96
C MET A 1 -23.45 3.34 17.68
N THR A 2 -22.38 4.13 17.76
CA THR A 2 -21.57 4.47 16.58
C THR A 2 -20.46 3.44 16.54
N GLU A 3 -20.62 2.42 15.68
CA GLU A 3 -19.52 1.50 15.41
C GLU A 3 -18.40 2.28 14.72
N GLN A 4 -17.36 2.62 15.48
CA GLN A 4 -16.10 3.06 14.91
C GLN A 4 -15.53 1.89 14.11
N PRO A 5 -15.21 2.06 12.81
CA PRO A 5 -14.59 0.99 12.05
C PRO A 5 -13.26 0.67 12.71
N ARG A 6 -13.03 -0.60 13.03
CA ARG A 6 -11.73 -1.12 13.49
C ARG A 6 -10.71 -0.85 12.39
N LEU A 7 -10.08 0.33 12.44
CA LEU A 7 -8.98 0.71 11.56
C LEU A 7 -7.79 -0.17 11.93
N ALA A 8 -7.30 -0.94 10.95
CA ALA A 8 -6.02 -1.66 10.97
C ALA A 8 -5.93 -2.97 11.79
N GLU A 9 -6.88 -3.89 11.64
CA GLU A 9 -6.63 -5.30 12.01
C GLU A 9 -7.04 -6.27 10.90
N GLN A 10 -6.42 -6.12 9.73
CA GLN A 10 -6.29 -7.21 8.77
C GLN A 10 -4.88 -7.11 8.19
N ASN A 11 -3.93 -7.80 8.84
CA ASN A 11 -2.61 -8.06 8.25
C ASN A 11 -2.81 -8.95 7.02
N ALA A 12 -3.19 -8.33 5.91
CA ALA A 12 -3.09 -8.95 4.61
C ALA A 12 -1.60 -9.10 4.30
N THR A 13 -1.13 -10.35 4.28
CA THR A 13 0.20 -10.70 3.76
C THR A 13 0.21 -10.46 2.26
N VAL A 14 0.39 -9.20 1.87
CA VAL A 14 0.61 -8.80 0.48
C VAL A 14 2.07 -9.00 0.17
N ALA A 15 2.35 -9.85 -0.82
CA ALA A 15 3.68 -9.97 -1.38
C ALA A 15 3.90 -8.83 -2.38
N LEU A 16 4.91 -8.02 -2.11
CA LEU A 16 5.40 -7.03 -3.06
C LEU A 16 6.31 -7.74 -4.08
N PRO A 17 6.17 -7.54 -5.40
CA PRO A 17 7.04 -8.18 -6.38
C PRO A 17 8.51 -7.81 -6.19
N GLU A 18 9.40 -8.76 -6.49
CA GLU A 18 10.85 -8.65 -6.29
C GLU A 18 11.47 -7.37 -6.88
N PRO A 19 11.09 -6.89 -8.09
CA PRO A 19 11.64 -5.63 -8.62
C PRO A 19 11.40 -4.42 -7.70
N PHE A 20 10.26 -4.36 -7.02
CA PHE A 20 9.97 -3.27 -6.09
C PHE A 20 10.72 -3.44 -4.77
N ILE A 21 10.84 -4.66 -4.25
CA ILE A 21 11.65 -4.94 -3.05
C ILE A 21 13.08 -4.46 -3.28
N ARG A 22 13.67 -4.84 -4.43
CA ARG A 22 15.00 -4.38 -4.83
C ARG A 22 15.08 -2.87 -4.96
N TRP A 23 14.15 -2.24 -5.67
CA TRP A 23 14.14 -0.79 -5.87
C TRP A 23 14.04 0.00 -4.55
N PHE A 24 13.22 -0.47 -3.60
CA PHE A 24 13.18 0.10 -2.25
C PHE A 24 14.55 -0.07 -1.55
N GLY A 25 15.13 -1.27 -1.60
CA GLY A 25 16.43 -1.57 -1.00
C GLY A 25 17.58 -0.72 -1.57
N GLU A 26 17.64 -0.54 -2.89
CA GLU A 26 18.65 0.29 -3.57
C GLU A 26 18.61 1.76 -3.14
N LYS A 27 17.44 2.24 -2.70
CA LYS A 27 17.25 3.60 -2.17
C LYS A 27 17.45 3.69 -0.65
N GLY A 28 17.71 2.57 0.04
CA GLY A 28 17.70 2.50 1.50
C GLY A 28 16.32 2.79 2.09
N TRP A 29 15.26 2.54 1.32
CA TRP A 29 13.88 2.78 1.72
C TRP A 29 13.20 1.47 2.13
N SER A 30 12.08 1.60 2.83
CA SER A 30 11.14 0.51 3.05
C SER A 30 9.74 0.99 2.68
N PRO A 31 8.89 0.11 2.12
CA PRO A 31 7.51 0.47 1.84
C PRO A 31 6.81 0.87 3.14
N ARG A 32 6.03 1.94 3.07
CA ARG A 32 5.28 2.43 4.23
C ARG A 32 4.07 1.54 4.47
N ALA A 33 3.64 1.40 5.73
CA ALA A 33 2.50 0.56 6.09
C ALA A 33 1.24 0.84 5.25
N HIS A 34 0.90 2.12 5.05
CA HIS A 34 -0.26 2.51 4.24
C HIS A 34 -0.13 2.18 2.75
N GLN A 35 1.09 2.02 2.21
CA GLN A 35 1.31 1.59 0.83
C GLN A 35 0.96 0.10 0.67
N ILE A 36 1.40 -0.72 1.64
CA ILE A 36 1.10 -2.15 1.67
C ILE A 36 -0.38 -2.40 1.94
N GLU A 37 -0.99 -1.66 2.88
CA GLU A 37 -2.42 -1.78 3.17
C GLU A 37 -3.29 -1.38 1.96
N LEU A 38 -2.93 -0.29 1.26
CA LEU A 38 -3.66 0.10 0.04
C LEU A 38 -3.53 -0.98 -1.03
N LEU A 39 -2.33 -1.53 -1.25
CA LEU A 39 -2.12 -2.62 -2.20
C LEU A 39 -2.98 -3.84 -1.85
N ALA A 40 -3.09 -4.21 -0.57
CA ALA A 40 -3.94 -5.30 -0.13
C ALA A 40 -5.41 -5.10 -0.49
N LYS A 41 -5.94 -3.92 -0.16
CA LYS A 41 -7.33 -3.56 -0.45
C LYS A 41 -7.59 -3.52 -1.95
N ALA A 42 -6.66 -2.96 -2.73
CA ALA A 42 -6.76 -2.91 -4.18
C ALA A 42 -6.76 -4.30 -4.82
N GLN A 43 -5.86 -5.20 -4.39
CA GLN A 43 -5.83 -6.61 -4.83
C GLN A 43 -7.10 -7.38 -4.45
N ALA A 44 -7.77 -6.99 -3.36
CA ALA A 44 -9.07 -7.50 -2.97
C ALA A 44 -10.25 -6.87 -3.76
N GLY A 45 -9.99 -6.05 -4.77
CA GLY A 45 -11.00 -5.39 -5.59
C GLY A 45 -11.73 -4.24 -4.88
N GLN A 46 -11.18 -3.71 -3.79
CA GLN A 46 -11.81 -2.65 -2.99
C GLN A 46 -11.37 -1.26 -3.47
N SER A 47 -12.31 -0.32 -3.54
CA SER A 47 -11.99 1.09 -3.71
C SER A 47 -11.46 1.69 -2.39
N VAL A 48 -10.40 2.49 -2.46
CA VAL A 48 -9.72 3.07 -1.29
C VAL A 48 -9.60 4.58 -1.42
N LEU A 49 -9.96 5.31 -0.36
CA LEU A 49 -9.65 6.73 -0.20
C LEU A 49 -8.44 6.87 0.74
N LEU A 50 -7.28 7.23 0.20
CA LEU A 50 -6.08 7.48 0.99
C LEU A 50 -5.97 8.96 1.35
N ILE A 51 -5.98 9.26 2.65
CA ILE A 51 -5.70 10.60 3.19
C ILE A 51 -4.31 10.56 3.83
N ALA A 52 -3.37 11.33 3.28
CA ALA A 52 -2.00 11.41 3.79
C ALA A 52 -1.39 12.80 3.52
N PRO A 53 -0.50 13.31 4.39
CA PRO A 53 0.15 14.61 4.19
C PRO A 53 1.07 14.62 2.97
N THR A 54 1.52 15.81 2.56
CA THR A 54 2.55 15.94 1.51
C THR A 54 3.84 15.23 1.94
N GLY A 55 4.58 14.67 0.98
CA GLY A 55 5.79 13.88 1.27
C GLY A 55 5.51 12.52 1.94
N ALA A 56 4.24 12.14 2.16
CA ALA A 56 3.91 10.87 2.79
C ALA A 56 4.08 9.63 1.90
N GLY A 57 4.40 9.81 0.61
CA GLY A 57 4.48 8.70 -0.34
C GLY A 57 3.13 8.29 -0.94
N LYS A 58 2.09 9.14 -0.85
CA LYS A 58 0.74 8.87 -1.38
C LYS A 58 0.69 8.57 -2.88
N THR A 59 1.58 9.19 -3.66
CA THR A 59 1.65 8.99 -5.11
C THR A 59 2.05 7.56 -5.42
N LEU A 60 3.15 7.09 -4.83
CA LEU A 60 3.57 5.69 -4.99
C LEU A 60 2.49 4.74 -4.48
N ALA A 61 1.85 5.04 -3.35
CA ALA A 61 0.75 4.23 -2.81
C ALA A 61 -0.38 4.04 -3.85
N GLY A 62 -0.81 5.12 -4.52
CA GLY A 62 -1.89 5.07 -5.51
C GLY A 62 -1.52 4.35 -6.81
N PHE A 63 -0.25 4.38 -7.22
CA PHE A 63 0.22 3.71 -8.43
C PHE A 63 0.67 2.26 -8.20
N LEU A 64 0.99 1.89 -6.96
CA LEU A 64 1.53 0.57 -6.64
C LEU A 64 0.67 -0.59 -7.18
N PRO A 65 -0.67 -0.58 -7.06
CA PRO A 65 -1.50 -1.67 -7.59
C PRO A 65 -1.27 -1.92 -9.09
N SER A 66 -1.44 -0.89 -9.93
CA SER A 66 -1.24 -1.02 -11.37
C SER A 66 0.21 -1.31 -11.75
N LEU A 67 1.19 -0.79 -11.01
CA LEU A 67 2.59 -1.10 -11.26
C LEU A 67 2.94 -2.55 -10.92
N THR A 68 2.35 -3.11 -9.86
CA THR A 68 2.55 -4.52 -9.49
C THR A 68 1.87 -5.50 -10.43
N GLU A 69 0.79 -5.11 -11.11
CA GLU A 69 0.14 -5.93 -12.14
C GLU A 69 1.00 -6.08 -13.42
N LEU A 70 1.96 -5.17 -13.64
CA LEU A 70 2.83 -5.16 -14.82
C LEU A 70 4.17 -5.87 -14.61
N ALA A 71 4.48 -6.27 -13.37
CA ALA A 71 5.80 -6.74 -12.95
C ALA A 71 5.93 -8.27 -12.92
#